data_AF-X0WWZ0-F1
#
_entry.id   AF-X0WWZ0-F1
#
_cell.length_a   1.000
_cell.length_b   1.000
_cell.length_c   1.000
_cell.angle_alpha   90.00
_cell.angle_beta   90.00
_cell.angle_gamma   90.00
#
_symmetry.space_group_name_H-M   'P 1'
#
loop_
_entity.id
_entity.type
_entity.pdbx_description
1 polymer ?
#
loop_
_entity_poly.entity_id
_entity_poly.type
_entity_poly.pdbx_seq_one_letter_code
_entity_poly.pdbx_strand_id
1 'polypeptide(L)'
;DLLTKAHDLKVPFSIKTEMLQLDVEKKYALFKAEVIVKADGVQERIFQGHGDATAENVTGEYIKPHFIRMAETRAIVRALRWYTNNGCAEEEK
;
A
#
# COMPACT_ATOMS: atom_id res chain seq x y z
N ASP A 1 -2.66 8.82 -10.96
CA ASP A 1 -2.76 7.69 -10.02
C ASP A 1 -1.35 7.11 -9.78
N LEU A 2 -1.11 6.46 -8.63
CA LEU A 2 0.21 5.90 -8.27
C LEU A 2 0.53 4.63 -9.08
N LEU A 3 -0.46 3.81 -9.43
CA LEU A 3 -0.22 2.61 -10.22
C LEU A 3 0.20 2.97 -11.66
N THR A 4 -0.40 4.02 -12.25
CA THR A 4 0.06 4.57 -13.53
C THR A 4 1.53 5.00 -13.46
N LYS A 5 1.89 5.80 -12.44
CA LYS A 5 3.28 6.25 -12.23
C LYS A 5 4.25 5.07 -12.05
N ALA A 6 3.80 4.01 -11.38
CA ALA A 6 4.57 2.79 -11.19
C ALA A 6 4.85 2.06 -12.52
N HIS A 7 3.87 2.02 -13.43
CA HIS A 7 4.07 1.50 -14.80
C HIS A 7 4.96 2.41 -15.65
N ASP A 8 4.88 3.73 -15.47
CA ASP A 8 5.70 4.71 -16.22
C ASP A 8 7.21 4.55 -15.95
N LEU A 9 7.59 3.96 -14.81
CA LEU A 9 8.99 3.62 -14.50
C LEU A 9 9.56 2.51 -15.40
N LYS A 10 8.72 1.80 -16.17
CA LYS A 10 9.11 0.75 -17.12
C LYS A 10 9.94 -0.40 -16.52
N VAL A 11 9.90 -0.59 -15.21
CA VAL A 11 10.52 -1.73 -14.50
C VAL A 11 9.43 -2.71 -14.09
N PRO A 12 9.58 -4.03 -14.35
CA PRO A 12 8.63 -5.03 -13.89
C PRO A 12 8.52 -5.04 -12.36
N PHE A 13 7.29 -5.01 -11.86
CA PHE A 13 7.02 -5.14 -10.43
C PHE A 13 5.81 -6.05 -10.19
N SER A 14 5.69 -6.53 -8.95
CA SER A 14 4.52 -7.25 -8.46
C SER A 14 4.07 -6.66 -7.12
N ILE A 15 2.78 -6.79 -6.80
CA ILE A 15 2.22 -6.35 -5.53
C ILE A 15 1.72 -7.58 -4.80
N LYS A 16 2.15 -7.75 -3.54
CA LYS A 16 1.62 -8.77 -2.63
C LYS A 16 0.98 -8.08 -1.43
N THR A 17 -0.14 -8.60 -0.97
CA THR A 17 -0.80 -8.13 0.25
C THR A 17 -0.92 -9.27 1.26
N GLU A 18 -0.86 -8.90 2.53
CA GLU A 18 -0.98 -9.80 3.67
C GLU A 18 -1.92 -9.16 4.69
N MET A 19 -2.95 -9.88 5.11
CA MET A 19 -3.81 -9.47 6.21
C MET A 19 -3.10 -9.81 7.52
N LEU A 20 -2.73 -8.79 8.30
CA LEU A 20 -2.04 -8.97 9.57
C LEU A 20 -3.00 -9.09 10.75
N GLN A 21 -4.11 -8.34 10.72
CA GLN A 21 -5.10 -8.36 11.79
C GLN A 21 -6.49 -8.07 11.25
N LEU A 22 -7.49 -8.75 11.80
CA LEU A 22 -8.90 -8.53 11.53
C LEU A 22 -9.69 -8.65 12.84
N ASP A 23 -10.45 -7.61 13.16
CA ASP A 23 -11.43 -7.61 14.24
C ASP A 23 -12.77 -7.13 13.66
N VAL A 24 -13.68 -8.08 13.44
CA VAL A 24 -14.97 -7.82 12.79
C VAL A 24 -15.90 -7.03 13.70
N GLU A 25 -15.83 -7.26 15.02
CA GLU A 25 -16.68 -6.57 15.99
C GLU A 25 -16.32 -5.09 16.07
N LYS A 26 -15.03 -4.77 16.11
CA LYS A 26 -14.52 -3.39 16.11
C LYS A 26 -14.45 -2.78 14.72
N LYS A 27 -14.81 -3.53 13.67
CA LYS A 27 -14.66 -3.16 12.26
C LYS A 27 -13.25 -2.63 11.97
N TYR A 28 -12.26 -3.36 12.45
CA TYR A 28 -10.84 -3.04 12.30
C TYR A 28 -10.15 -4.06 11.40
N ALA A 29 -9.33 -3.57 10.47
CA ALA A 29 -8.47 -4.40 9.64
C ALA A 29 -7.10 -3.73 9.48
N LEU A 30 -6.04 -4.54 9.49
CA LEU A 30 -4.67 -4.15 9.22
C LEU A 30 -4.10 -5.04 8.13
N PHE A 31 -3.59 -4.41 7.08
CA PHE A 31 -2.91 -5.06 5.96
C PHE A 31 -1.49 -4.55 5.83
N LYS A 32 -0.62 -5.40 5.32
CA LYS A 32 0.69 -5.05 4.78
C LYS A 32 0.67 -5.29 3.28
N ALA A 33 1.28 -4.40 2.52
CA ALA A 33 1.51 -4.55 1.10
C ALA A 33 3.00 -4.44 0.79
N GLU A 34 3.45 -5.22 -0.17
CA GLU A 34 4.82 -5.23 -0.67
C GLU A 34 4.80 -5.01 -2.18
N VAL A 35 5.51 -3.99 -2.65
CA VAL A 35 5.82 -3.78 -4.07
C VAL A 35 7.21 -4.36 -4.30
N ILE A 36 7.28 -5.47 -5.02
CA ILE A 36 8.51 -6.20 -5.31
C ILE A 36 8.91 -5.87 -6.74
N VAL A 37 10.03 -5.16 -6.89
CA VAL A 37 10.57 -4.69 -8.17
C VAL A 37 11.71 -5.60 -8.59
N LYS A 38 11.60 -6.17 -9.79
CA LYS A 38 12.64 -7.02 -10.38
C LYS A 38 13.51 -6.15 -11.29
N ALA A 39 14.71 -5.80 -10.81
CA ALA A 39 15.73 -5.21 -11.66
C ALA A 39 16.55 -6.34 -12.30
N ASP A 40 16.86 -6.20 -13.59
CA ASP A 40 17.57 -7.21 -14.39
C ASP A 40 18.86 -7.68 -13.69
N GLY A 41 18.83 -8.88 -13.12
CA GLY A 41 20.00 -9.57 -12.56
C GLY A 41 20.53 -9.05 -11.21
N VAL A 42 19.87 -8.07 -10.59
CA VAL A 42 20.30 -7.49 -9.30
C VAL A 42 19.16 -7.61 -8.30
N GLN A 43 19.49 -7.90 -7.04
CA GLN A 43 18.59 -8.13 -5.90
C GLN A 43 17.22 -7.44 -6.00
N GLU A 44 16.16 -8.20 -5.70
CA GLU A 44 14.80 -7.67 -5.65
C GLU A 44 14.73 -6.47 -4.68
N ARG A 45 14.18 -5.35 -5.14
CA ARG A 45 13.89 -4.21 -4.26
C ARG A 45 12.45 -4.34 -3.78
N ILE A 46 12.27 -4.30 -2.47
CA ILE A 46 10.97 -4.46 -1.83
C ILE A 46 10.59 -3.16 -1.14
N PHE A 47 9.44 -2.59 -1.51
CA PHE A 47 8.86 -1.43 -0.85
C PHE A 47 7.63 -1.85 -0.08
N GLN A 48 7.54 -1.49 1.20
CA GLN A 48 6.49 -1.98 2.09
C GLN A 48 5.60 -0.83 2.59
N GLY A 49 4.32 -1.12 2.76
CA GLY A 49 3.35 -0.19 3.33
C GLY A 49 2.34 -0.93 4.18
N HIS A 50 2.01 -0.36 5.34
CA HIS A 50 0.92 -0.86 6.19
C HIS A 50 -0.31 -0.01 5.98
N GLY A 51 -1.50 -0.60 5.95
CA GLY A 51 -2.77 0.09 5.81
C GLY A 51 -3.77 -0.43 6.83
N ASP A 52 -4.28 0.47 7.65
CA ASP A 52 -5.29 0.20 8.66
C ASP A 52 -6.63 0.83 8.26
N ALA A 53 -7.72 0.22 8.70
CA ALA A 53 -9.06 0.81 8.62
C ALA A 53 -9.86 0.48 9.87
N THR A 54 -10.57 1.47 10.40
CA THR A 54 -11.52 1.36 11.51
C THR A 54 -12.85 1.99 11.10
N ALA A 55 -13.93 1.72 11.85
CA ALA A 55 -15.20 2.42 11.66
C ALA A 55 -15.11 3.95 11.81
N GLU A 56 -14.10 4.43 12.55
CA GLU A 56 -13.88 5.85 12.85
C GLU A 56 -13.07 6.55 11.75
N ASN A 57 -12.09 5.86 11.16
CA ASN A 57 -11.19 6.45 10.15
C ASN A 57 -11.67 6.25 8.70
N VAL A 58 -12.72 5.45 8.48
CA VAL A 58 -13.37 5.29 7.17
C VAL A 58 -14.59 6.20 7.11
N THR A 59 -14.51 7.23 6.26
CA THR A 59 -15.61 8.18 6.06
C THR A 59 -16.62 7.66 5.03
N GLY A 60 -17.89 8.03 5.22
CA GLY A 60 -18.99 7.66 4.32
C GLY A 60 -19.72 6.37 4.70
N GLU A 61 -21.04 6.47 4.85
CA GLU A 61 -21.93 5.37 5.23
C GLU A 61 -21.80 4.15 4.31
N TYR A 62 -21.61 4.37 3.01
CA TYR A 62 -21.47 3.30 2.02
C TYR A 62 -20.07 2.65 1.98
N ILE A 63 -19.05 3.30 2.55
CA ILE A 63 -17.67 2.79 2.52
C ILE A 63 -17.32 2.05 3.81
N LYS A 64 -17.90 2.46 4.95
CA LYS A 64 -17.72 1.81 6.26
C LYS A 64 -17.87 0.29 6.25
N PRO A 65 -18.83 -0.33 5.52
CA PRO A 65 -18.95 -1.79 5.45
C PRO A 65 -17.75 -2.47 4.77
N HIS A 66 -16.99 -1.73 3.96
CA HIS A 66 -15.87 -2.21 3.17
C HIS A 66 -14.51 -1.90 3.81
N PHE A 67 -14.45 -1.81 5.15
CA PHE A 67 -13.22 -1.48 5.90
C PHE A 67 -12.03 -2.39 5.56
N ILE A 68 -12.26 -3.69 5.31
CA ILE A 68 -11.23 -4.64 4.88
C ILE A 68 -10.59 -4.19 3.56
N ARG A 69 -11.41 -3.90 2.54
CA ARG A 69 -10.95 -3.42 1.23
C ARG A 69 -10.22 -2.08 1.35
N MET A 70 -10.68 -1.23 2.27
CA MET A 70 -10.07 0.06 2.52
C MET A 70 -8.68 -0.07 3.16
N ALA A 71 -8.52 -0.94 4.16
CA ALA A 71 -7.23 -1.23 4.78
C ALA A 71 -6.22 -1.75 3.75
N GLU A 72 -6.63 -2.72 2.92
CA GLU A 72 -5.80 -3.27 1.86
C GLU A 72 -5.40 -2.21 0.82
N THR A 73 -6.36 -1.40 0.36
CA THR A 73 -6.09 -0.30 -0.59
C THR A 73 -5.10 0.71 -0.01
N ARG A 74 -5.24 1.08 1.27
CA ARG A 74 -4.30 2.00 1.96
C ARG A 74 -2.90 1.41 2.01
N ALA A 75 -2.76 0.12 2.28
CA ALA A 75 -1.47 -0.57 2.32
C ALA A 75 -0.79 -0.51 0.93
N ILE A 76 -1.53 -0.87 -0.13
CA ILE A 76 -1.05 -0.83 -1.52
C ILE A 76 -0.59 0.57 -1.91
N VAL A 77 -1.41 1.59 -1.64
CA VAL A 77 -1.11 3.00 -1.96
C VAL A 77 0.15 3.46 -1.22
N ARG A 78 0.31 3.11 0.06
CA ARG A 78 1.51 3.48 0.84
C ARG A 78 2.77 2.78 0.30
N ALA A 79 2.69 1.50 -0.07
CA ALA A 79 3.82 0.78 -0.69
C ALA A 79 4.19 1.37 -2.06
N LEU A 80 3.20 1.65 -2.92
CA LEU A 80 3.41 2.31 -4.22
C LEU A 80 3.96 3.73 -4.07
N ARG A 81 3.64 4.44 -2.99
CA ARG A 81 4.17 5.78 -2.73
C ARG A 81 5.69 5.75 -2.55
N TRP A 82 6.20 4.76 -1.81
CA TRP A 82 7.63 4.54 -1.66
C TRP A 82 8.29 4.15 -2.98
N TYR A 83 7.69 3.21 -3.72
CA TYR A 83 8.22 2.78 -5.02
C TYR A 83 8.31 3.94 -6.03
N THR A 84 7.26 4.75 -6.13
CA THR A 84 7.17 5.85 -7.10
C THR A 84 7.91 7.13 -6.66
N ASN A 85 8.60 7.10 -5.52
CA ASN A 85 9.34 8.24 -4.96
C ASN A 85 8.49 9.53 -4.86
N ASN A 86 7.18 9.41 -4.60
CA ASN A 86 6.29 10.57 -4.34
C ASN A 86 6.40 11.09 -2.90
N GLY A 87 7.37 10.60 -2.13
CA GLY A 87 7.86 11.27 -0.93
C GLY A 87 9.27 11.73 -1.22
N CYS A 88 9.45 13.03 -1.53
CA CYS A 88 10.77 13.64 -1.54
C CYS A 88 11.42 13.36 -0.17
N ALA A 89 12.37 12.44 -0.11
CA ALA A 89 13.41 12.51 0.89
C ALA A 89 14.29 13.68 0.42
N GLU A 90 14.16 14.84 1.06
CA GLU A 90 15.17 15.88 0.89
C GLU A 90 16.50 15.33 1.40
N GLU A 91 17.54 15.49 0.59
CA GLU A 91 18.92 15.31 0.99
C GLU A 91 19.26 16.51 1.90
N GLU A 92 19.68 16.28 3.14
CA GLU A 92 20.23 17.35 3.98
C GLU A 92 21.39 18.01 3.22
N LYS A 93 21.25 19.30 2.91
CA LYS A 93 22.30 20.12 2.29
C LYS A 93 23.28 20.65 3.31
#